data_AF-A0A0G0RA27-F1
#
_entry.id   AF-A0A0G0RA27-F1
#
_cell.length_a   1.000
_cell.length_b   1.000
_cell.length_c   1.000
_cell.angle_alpha   90.00
_cell.angle_beta   90.00
_cell.angle_gamma   90.00
#
_symmetry.space_group_name_H-M   'P 1'
#
loop_
_entity.id
_entity.type
_entity.pdbx_description
1 polymer ?
#
loop_
_entity_poly.entity_id
_entity_poly.type
_entity_poly.pdbx_seq_one_letter_code
_entity_poly.pdbx_strand_id
1 'polypeptide(L)'
;MGFLNKFLESKEDSANKMTIAQVRDSLNGLFAPESKEIRDLFGKILDVAEQSLRGVLFIAPEKFGFKKTLTKEEVNFWFRKVSLALVVYSYCFFYVDEQSPSAQSSFNAFWQRMLDSYNKIFGENANIDAVNHYAAGMIEEGEKGYSKSGNEEKALRLMMKDYATLATELLEGVWQENISQKALDDLQNYKPGQNMGALDLTAQKIALLGSGIWETHLEIVKPFLPKLMTDYKI
;
A
#
# COMPACT_ATOMS: atom_id res chain seq x y z
N MET A 1 18.40 -10.36 25.68
CA MET A 1 17.65 -11.45 25.02
C MET A 1 16.32 -11.66 25.73
N GLY A 2 15.40 -10.70 25.61
CA GLY A 2 14.25 -10.59 26.52
C GLY A 2 12.93 -10.35 25.79
N PHE A 3 11.89 -11.03 26.27
CA PHE A 3 10.46 -10.87 25.97
C PHE A 3 9.91 -11.24 24.58
N LEU A 4 10.65 -11.10 23.48
CA LEU A 4 10.11 -11.42 22.13
C LEU A 4 10.21 -12.90 21.72
N ASN A 5 11.16 -13.67 22.26
CA ASN A 5 11.38 -15.08 21.88
C ASN A 5 10.44 -16.09 22.56
N LYS A 6 9.38 -15.65 23.26
CA LYS A 6 8.54 -16.52 24.10
C LYS A 6 7.07 -16.58 23.72
N PHE A 7 6.65 -15.94 22.63
CA PHE A 7 5.37 -16.27 22.00
C PHE A 7 5.61 -17.43 21.05
N LEU A 8 5.17 -18.61 21.47
CA LEU A 8 5.14 -19.83 20.68
C LEU A 8 4.81 -19.52 19.22
N GLU A 9 5.77 -19.73 18.31
CA GLU A 9 5.49 -19.75 16.87
C GLU A 9 4.39 -20.77 16.65
N SER A 10 3.17 -20.29 16.44
CA SER A 10 2.04 -21.17 16.17
C SER A 10 2.33 -21.89 14.84
N LYS A 11 1.80 -23.10 14.66
CA LYS A 11 1.92 -23.80 13.37
C LYS A 11 1.40 -22.93 12.22
N GLU A 12 0.37 -22.13 12.47
CA GLU A 12 -0.21 -21.16 11.52
C GLU A 12 0.79 -20.05 11.15
N ASP A 13 1.51 -19.47 12.12
CA ASP A 13 2.53 -18.44 11.87
C ASP A 13 3.69 -19.02 11.01
N SER A 14 4.12 -20.25 11.31
CA SER A 14 5.15 -20.93 10.51
C SER A 14 4.69 -21.23 9.08
N ALA A 15 3.42 -21.63 8.90
CA ALA A 15 2.84 -21.93 7.59
C ALA A 15 2.70 -20.65 6.75
N ASN A 16 2.18 -19.57 7.34
CA ASN A 16 2.04 -18.28 6.67
C ASN A 16 3.40 -17.71 6.26
N LYS A 17 4.40 -17.72 7.15
CA LYS A 17 5.78 -17.28 6.82
C LYS A 17 6.33 -18.03 5.61
N MET A 18 6.15 -19.35 5.56
CA MET A 18 6.61 -20.16 4.44
C MET A 18 5.88 -19.83 3.14
N THR A 19 4.56 -19.74 3.16
CA THR A 19 3.75 -19.39 1.97
C THR A 19 4.12 -18.01 1.43
N ILE A 20 4.26 -17.03 2.32
CA ILE A 20 4.66 -15.66 1.96
C ILE A 20 6.04 -15.65 1.30
N ALA A 21 7.03 -16.31 1.90
CA ALA A 21 8.37 -16.41 1.33
C ALA A 21 8.37 -17.08 -0.06
N GLN A 22 7.62 -18.18 -0.23
CA GLN A 22 7.52 -18.88 -1.52
C GLN A 22 6.95 -17.99 -2.64
N VAL A 23 5.89 -17.24 -2.35
CA VAL A 23 5.31 -16.30 -3.33
C VAL A 23 6.31 -15.17 -3.61
N ARG A 24 6.89 -14.57 -2.57
CA ARG A 24 7.89 -13.50 -2.71
C ARG A 24 9.08 -13.90 -3.58
N ASP A 25 9.63 -15.09 -3.37
CA ASP A 25 10.77 -15.63 -4.13
C ASP A 25 10.40 -15.88 -5.59
N SER A 26 9.17 -16.37 -5.84
CA SER A 26 8.65 -16.57 -7.19
C SER A 26 8.58 -15.25 -7.96
N LEU A 27 8.20 -14.16 -7.30
CA LEU A 27 8.12 -12.82 -7.90
C LEU A 27 9.50 -12.22 -8.20
N ASN A 28 10.50 -12.45 -7.33
CA ASN A 28 11.87 -11.96 -7.53
C ASN A 28 12.47 -12.42 -8.87
N GLY A 29 12.23 -13.69 -9.25
CA GLY A 29 12.73 -14.24 -10.50
C GLY A 29 12.10 -13.59 -11.74
N LEU A 30 10.85 -13.16 -11.65
CA LEU A 30 10.09 -12.58 -12.77
C LEU A 30 10.52 -11.14 -13.10
N PHE A 31 11.14 -10.44 -12.14
CA PHE A 31 11.56 -9.04 -12.28
C PHE A 31 13.05 -8.84 -12.55
N ALA A 32 13.81 -9.93 -12.68
CA ALA A 32 15.24 -9.89 -12.97
C ALA A 32 15.66 -9.05 -14.21
N PRO A 33 14.91 -9.02 -15.34
CA PRO A 33 15.35 -8.35 -16.56
C PRO A 33 15.15 -6.82 -16.56
N GLU A 34 14.53 -6.23 -15.53
CA GLU A 34 14.29 -4.79 -15.47
C GLU A 34 15.56 -3.98 -15.20
N SER A 35 15.50 -2.66 -15.43
CA SER A 35 16.63 -1.78 -15.08
C SER A 35 16.89 -1.83 -13.58
N LYS A 36 18.13 -1.51 -13.18
CA LYS A 36 18.53 -1.57 -11.77
C LYS A 36 17.60 -0.72 -10.89
N GLU A 37 17.26 0.48 -11.34
CA GLU A 37 16.42 1.43 -10.62
C GLU A 37 15.00 0.87 -10.41
N ILE A 38 14.40 0.35 -11.48
CA ILE A 38 13.07 -0.27 -11.45
C ILE A 38 13.11 -1.48 -10.51
N ARG A 39 14.11 -2.36 -10.66
CA ARG A 39 14.32 -3.54 -9.82
C ARG A 39 14.49 -3.22 -8.34
N ASP A 40 15.30 -2.23 -8.02
CA ASP A 40 15.57 -1.83 -6.65
C ASP A 40 14.31 -1.24 -6.00
N LEU A 41 13.58 -0.37 -6.71
CA LEU A 41 12.33 0.22 -6.20
C LEU A 41 11.20 -0.81 -6.06
N PHE A 42 10.98 -1.63 -7.08
CA PHE A 42 9.92 -2.63 -7.03
C PHE A 42 10.23 -3.73 -6.01
N GLY A 43 11.50 -4.11 -5.86
CA GLY A 43 11.93 -5.00 -4.78
C GLY A 43 11.54 -4.46 -3.41
N LYS A 44 11.71 -3.15 -3.19
CA LYS A 44 11.27 -2.49 -1.95
C LYS A 44 9.75 -2.48 -1.80
N ILE A 45 9.00 -2.26 -2.87
CA ILE A 45 7.54 -2.36 -2.86
C ILE A 45 7.08 -3.75 -2.43
N LEU A 46 7.71 -4.81 -2.96
CA LEU A 46 7.40 -6.18 -2.55
C LEU A 46 7.79 -6.45 -1.09
N ASP A 47 8.90 -5.86 -0.60
CA ASP A 47 9.26 -5.96 0.82
C ASP A 47 8.20 -5.30 1.73
N VAL A 48 7.64 -4.14 1.33
CA VAL A 48 6.53 -3.48 2.04
C VAL A 48 5.29 -4.37 2.05
N ALA A 49 4.92 -4.91 0.89
CA ALA A 49 3.76 -5.79 0.76
C ALA A 49 3.88 -7.01 1.67
N GLU A 50 5.08 -7.61 1.75
CA GLU A 50 5.35 -8.71 2.66
C GLU A 50 5.29 -8.30 4.15
N GLN A 51 5.97 -7.21 4.52
CA GLN A 51 6.04 -6.76 5.91
C GLN A 51 4.67 -6.35 6.45
N SER A 52 3.88 -5.63 5.63
CA SER A 52 2.50 -5.26 5.98
C SER A 52 1.62 -6.50 6.20
N LEU A 53 1.69 -7.51 5.33
CA LEU A 53 0.93 -8.76 5.52
C LEU A 53 1.29 -9.46 6.83
N ARG A 54 2.60 -9.58 7.11
CA ARG A 54 3.08 -10.18 8.35
C ARG A 54 2.61 -9.38 9.57
N GLY A 55 2.64 -8.04 9.49
CA GLY A 55 2.14 -7.16 10.54
C GLY A 55 0.67 -7.39 10.84
N VAL A 56 -0.17 -7.50 9.80
CA VAL A 56 -1.61 -7.75 9.92
C VAL A 56 -1.92 -9.08 10.59
N LEU A 57 -1.17 -10.13 10.22
CA LEU A 57 -1.32 -11.45 10.84
C LEU A 57 -0.88 -11.48 12.31
N PHE A 58 -0.09 -10.50 12.75
CA PHE A 58 0.42 -10.40 14.12
C PHE A 58 -0.37 -9.43 15.01
N ILE A 59 -0.96 -8.37 14.45
CA ILE A 59 -1.66 -7.34 15.23
C ILE A 59 -3.05 -7.85 15.67
N ALA A 60 -3.13 -8.20 16.95
CA ALA A 60 -4.37 -8.61 17.64
C ALA A 60 -5.26 -9.52 16.77
N PRO A 61 -4.73 -10.66 16.28
CA PRO A 61 -5.35 -11.44 15.22
C PRO A 61 -6.70 -12.03 15.63
N GLU A 62 -6.91 -12.33 16.91
CA GLU A 62 -8.22 -12.74 17.42
C GLU A 62 -9.22 -11.57 17.50
N LYS A 63 -8.77 -10.36 17.89
CA LYS A 63 -9.65 -9.19 18.05
C LYS A 63 -10.23 -8.75 16.71
N PHE A 64 -9.39 -8.74 15.68
CA PHE A 64 -9.77 -8.31 14.33
C PHE A 64 -10.12 -9.48 13.40
N GLY A 65 -10.12 -10.72 13.90
CA GLY A 65 -10.50 -11.89 13.09
C GLY A 65 -9.53 -12.19 11.94
N PHE A 66 -8.28 -11.72 12.01
CA PHE A 66 -7.27 -11.99 10.99
C PHE A 66 -6.62 -13.37 11.11
N LYS A 67 -6.90 -14.09 12.20
CA LYS A 67 -6.37 -15.42 12.45
C LYS A 67 -6.87 -16.44 11.42
N LYS A 68 -6.02 -16.71 10.42
CA LYS A 68 -6.20 -17.79 9.44
C LYS A 68 -4.86 -18.26 8.87
N THR A 69 -4.86 -19.47 8.33
CA THR A 69 -3.79 -19.90 7.41
C THR A 69 -4.12 -19.36 6.02
N LEU A 70 -3.20 -18.63 5.42
CA LEU A 70 -3.36 -18.04 4.09
C LEU A 70 -3.04 -19.05 2.99
N THR A 71 -3.82 -19.00 1.92
CA THR A 71 -3.53 -19.74 0.68
C THR A 71 -2.48 -19.02 -0.17
N LYS A 72 -1.90 -19.70 -1.16
CA LYS A 72 -0.97 -19.07 -2.11
C LYS A 72 -1.69 -17.99 -2.93
N GLU A 73 -2.94 -18.23 -3.26
CA GLU A 73 -3.80 -17.34 -4.04
C GLU A 73 -4.10 -16.06 -3.25
N GLU A 74 -4.39 -16.17 -1.95
CA GLU A 74 -4.61 -15.02 -1.06
C GLU A 74 -3.35 -14.19 -0.86
N VAL A 75 -2.20 -14.85 -0.68
CA VAL A 75 -0.90 -14.16 -0.59
C VAL A 75 -0.57 -13.48 -1.93
N ASN A 76 -0.78 -14.16 -3.06
CA ASN A 76 -0.56 -13.56 -4.38
C ASN A 76 -1.51 -12.39 -4.66
N PHE A 77 -2.77 -12.49 -4.24
CA PHE A 77 -3.75 -11.40 -4.31
C PHE A 77 -3.27 -10.20 -3.49
N TRP A 78 -2.79 -10.43 -2.27
CA TRP A 78 -2.21 -9.38 -1.43
C TRP A 78 -1.05 -8.68 -2.14
N PHE A 79 -0.07 -9.45 -2.65
CA PHE A 79 1.06 -8.88 -3.38
C PHE A 79 0.62 -8.09 -4.61
N ARG A 80 -0.35 -8.57 -5.39
CA ARG A 80 -0.92 -7.84 -6.53
C ARG A 80 -1.45 -6.47 -6.11
N LYS A 81 -2.39 -6.47 -5.17
CA LYS A 81 -3.13 -5.25 -4.77
C LYS A 81 -2.25 -4.24 -4.04
N VAL A 82 -1.48 -4.70 -3.06
CA VAL A 82 -0.61 -3.81 -2.29
C VAL A 82 0.51 -3.26 -3.16
N SER A 83 1.14 -4.07 -4.02
CA SER A 83 2.20 -3.56 -4.88
C SER A 83 1.70 -2.50 -5.86
N LEU A 84 0.52 -2.71 -6.45
CA LEU A 84 -0.09 -1.72 -7.35
C LEU A 84 -0.36 -0.40 -6.63
N ALA A 85 -1.01 -0.45 -5.46
CA ALA A 85 -1.29 0.74 -4.68
C ALA A 85 0.01 1.47 -4.28
N LEU A 86 1.06 0.75 -3.91
CA LEU A 86 2.36 1.35 -3.58
C LEU A 86 3.06 1.97 -4.79
N VAL A 87 2.98 1.37 -5.98
CA VAL A 87 3.47 1.99 -7.23
C VAL A 87 2.72 3.30 -7.48
N VAL A 88 1.40 3.28 -7.34
CA VAL A 88 0.53 4.45 -7.54
C VAL A 88 0.83 5.55 -6.50
N TYR A 89 0.95 5.20 -5.23
CA TYR A 89 1.31 6.12 -4.16
C TYR A 89 2.67 6.76 -4.39
N SER A 90 3.67 5.99 -4.81
CA SER A 90 4.97 6.56 -5.16
C SER A 90 4.87 7.51 -6.35
N TYR A 91 4.11 7.16 -7.40
CA TYR A 91 3.89 8.06 -8.54
C TYR A 91 3.34 9.42 -8.07
N CYS A 92 2.26 9.42 -7.30
CA CYS A 92 1.64 10.65 -6.79
C CYS A 92 2.55 11.41 -5.82
N PHE A 93 3.29 10.69 -4.97
CA PHE A 93 4.19 11.29 -3.99
C PHE A 93 5.38 12.01 -4.65
N PHE A 94 5.91 11.46 -5.73
CA PHE A 94 7.06 12.02 -6.45
C PHE A 94 6.69 12.98 -7.58
N TYR A 95 5.40 13.12 -7.87
CA TYR A 95 4.93 14.01 -8.93
C TYR A 95 5.11 15.48 -8.52
N VAL A 96 5.64 16.29 -9.44
CA VAL A 96 5.90 17.72 -9.23
C VAL A 96 5.44 18.50 -10.45
N ASP A 97 4.48 19.42 -10.26
CA ASP A 97 3.88 20.19 -11.35
C ASP A 97 4.86 21.12 -12.08
N GLU A 98 5.83 21.69 -11.36
CA GLU A 98 6.73 22.72 -11.88
C GLU A 98 8.07 22.14 -12.39
N GLN A 99 8.01 21.05 -13.17
CA GLN A 99 9.20 20.49 -13.82
C GLN A 99 9.38 20.98 -15.25
N SER A 100 10.63 21.01 -15.72
CA SER A 100 10.91 21.21 -17.15
C SER A 100 10.24 20.11 -18.00
N PRO A 101 9.77 20.39 -19.23
CA PRO A 101 9.08 19.39 -20.06
C PRO A 101 9.88 18.10 -20.28
N SER A 102 11.21 18.18 -20.37
CA SER A 102 12.09 17.02 -20.51
C SER A 102 12.16 16.16 -19.23
N ALA A 103 12.17 16.80 -18.06
CA ALA A 103 12.12 16.11 -16.77
C ALA A 103 10.76 15.41 -16.59
N GLN A 104 9.65 16.10 -16.90
CA GLN A 104 8.30 15.52 -16.85
C GLN A 104 8.16 14.32 -17.80
N SER A 105 8.69 14.41 -19.01
CA SER A 105 8.68 13.29 -19.97
C SER A 105 9.48 12.08 -19.44
N SER A 106 10.64 12.32 -18.84
CA SER A 106 11.49 11.26 -18.27
C SER A 106 10.84 10.59 -17.05
N PHE A 107 10.18 11.40 -16.20
CA PHE A 107 9.39 10.92 -15.06
C PHE A 107 8.24 10.03 -15.52
N ASN A 108 7.43 10.50 -16.47
CA ASN A 108 6.30 9.73 -17.01
C ASN A 108 6.77 8.42 -17.65
N ALA A 109 7.89 8.44 -18.39
CA ALA A 109 8.46 7.24 -18.99
C ALA A 109 8.95 6.23 -17.93
N PHE A 110 9.56 6.70 -16.84
CA PHE A 110 9.98 5.84 -15.73
C PHE A 110 8.77 5.15 -15.08
N TRP A 111 7.71 5.89 -14.77
CA TRP A 111 6.52 5.33 -14.14
C TRP A 111 5.69 4.43 -15.04
N GLN A 112 5.61 4.74 -16.33
CA GLN A 112 5.02 3.83 -17.31
C GLN A 112 5.77 2.49 -17.30
N ARG A 113 7.11 2.51 -17.30
CA ARG A 113 7.90 1.27 -17.21
C ARG A 113 7.70 0.55 -15.89
N MET A 114 7.56 1.25 -14.76
CA MET A 114 7.20 0.62 -13.48
C MET A 114 5.87 -0.13 -13.58
N LEU A 115 4.84 0.49 -14.18
CA LEU A 115 3.51 -0.10 -14.35
C LEU A 115 3.50 -1.26 -15.35
N ASP A 116 4.22 -1.14 -16.47
CA ASP A 116 4.39 -2.22 -17.45
C ASP A 116 5.06 -3.44 -16.81
N SER A 117 6.05 -3.19 -15.96
CA SER A 117 6.76 -4.26 -15.26
C SER A 117 5.87 -4.92 -14.20
N TYR A 118 5.04 -4.15 -13.48
CA TYR A 118 3.98 -4.69 -12.61
C TYR A 118 3.02 -5.59 -13.41
N ASN A 119 2.51 -5.10 -14.54
CA ASN A 119 1.59 -5.83 -15.41
C ASN A 119 2.18 -7.15 -15.89
N LYS A 120 3.45 -7.13 -16.29
CA LYS A 120 4.19 -8.32 -16.72
C LYS A 120 4.35 -9.37 -15.62
N ILE A 121 4.67 -8.96 -14.39
CA ILE A 121 4.85 -9.91 -13.28
C ILE A 121 3.52 -10.57 -12.93
N PHE A 122 2.47 -9.77 -12.79
CA PHE A 122 1.21 -10.23 -12.22
C PHE A 122 0.18 -10.66 -13.27
N GLY A 123 0.47 -10.49 -14.56
CA GLY A 123 -0.47 -10.78 -15.65
C GLY A 123 -1.65 -9.80 -15.66
N GLU A 124 -1.42 -8.55 -15.27
CA GLU A 124 -2.44 -7.51 -15.19
C GLU A 124 -2.45 -6.60 -16.41
N ASN A 125 -3.49 -5.77 -16.48
CA ASN A 125 -3.57 -4.64 -17.42
C ASN A 125 -3.89 -3.34 -16.67
N ALA A 126 -3.16 -3.08 -15.58
CA ALA A 126 -3.28 -1.83 -14.83
C ALA A 126 -2.81 -0.65 -15.70
N ASN A 127 -3.59 0.43 -15.65
CA ASN A 127 -3.43 1.63 -16.46
C ASN A 127 -3.68 2.88 -15.58
N ILE A 128 -3.92 4.03 -16.21
CA ILE A 128 -4.25 5.26 -15.49
C ILE A 128 -5.52 5.16 -14.62
N ASP A 129 -6.46 4.29 -14.95
CA ASP A 129 -7.66 4.07 -14.14
C ASP A 129 -7.30 3.43 -12.80
N ALA A 130 -6.28 2.58 -12.76
CA ALA A 130 -5.75 2.02 -11.51
C ALA A 130 -5.10 3.12 -10.64
N VAL A 131 -4.42 4.09 -11.25
CA VAL A 131 -3.88 5.27 -10.55
C VAL A 131 -5.02 6.07 -9.93
N ASN A 132 -6.04 6.38 -10.72
CA ASN A 132 -7.21 7.12 -10.25
C ASN A 132 -7.98 6.37 -9.15
N HIS A 133 -8.06 5.04 -9.24
CA HIS A 133 -8.76 4.22 -8.26
C HIS A 133 -8.07 4.22 -6.90
N TYR A 134 -6.75 4.02 -6.88
CA TYR A 134 -6.00 3.92 -5.61
C TYR A 134 -5.56 5.26 -5.03
N ALA A 135 -5.42 6.33 -5.83
CA ALA A 135 -4.90 7.62 -5.38
C ALA A 135 -5.78 8.82 -5.74
N ALA A 136 -7.11 8.62 -5.87
CA ALA A 136 -8.05 9.72 -6.12
C ALA A 136 -7.90 10.88 -5.13
N GLY A 137 -7.71 10.57 -3.85
CA GLY A 137 -7.56 11.53 -2.78
C GLY A 137 -6.23 12.29 -2.87
N MET A 138 -5.12 11.60 -3.10
CA MET A 138 -3.81 12.23 -3.31
C MET A 138 -3.80 13.15 -4.55
N ILE A 139 -4.50 12.75 -5.63
CA ILE A 139 -4.65 13.59 -6.82
C ILE A 139 -5.46 14.85 -6.49
N GLU A 140 -6.62 14.71 -5.83
CA GLU A 140 -7.44 15.87 -5.40
C GLU A 140 -6.65 16.79 -4.47
N GLU A 141 -5.85 16.24 -3.54
CA GLU A 141 -5.00 17.01 -2.64
C GLU A 141 -3.91 17.77 -3.40
N GLY A 142 -3.28 17.15 -4.40
CA GLY A 142 -2.29 17.81 -5.27
C GLY A 142 -2.90 19.01 -6.02
N GLU A 143 -4.09 18.82 -6.60
CA GLU A 143 -4.78 19.86 -7.37
C GLU A 143 -5.31 21.02 -6.52
N LYS A 144 -5.79 20.72 -5.30
CA LYS A 144 -6.46 21.71 -4.43
C LYS A 144 -5.54 22.30 -3.36
N GLY A 145 -4.46 21.61 -3.01
CA GLY A 145 -3.48 22.04 -2.01
C GLY A 145 -4.11 22.30 -0.64
N TYR A 146 -4.96 21.40 -0.12
CA TYR A 146 -5.61 21.62 1.18
C TYR A 146 -4.61 21.67 2.33
N SER A 147 -3.56 20.85 2.29
CA SER A 147 -2.44 20.89 3.23
C SER A 147 -1.73 22.24 3.22
N LYS A 148 -1.43 22.78 2.03
CA LYS A 148 -0.77 24.09 1.85
C LYS A 148 -1.65 25.27 2.29
N SER A 149 -2.97 25.12 2.21
CA SER A 149 -3.94 26.15 2.61
C SER A 149 -4.38 26.04 4.08
N GLY A 150 -3.77 25.15 4.87
CA GLY A 150 -4.04 24.98 6.30
C GLY A 150 -5.29 24.16 6.62
N ASN A 151 -5.88 23.48 5.63
CA ASN A 151 -7.01 22.57 5.82
C ASN A 151 -6.54 21.11 5.91
N GLU A 152 -5.73 20.83 6.94
CA GLU A 152 -5.15 19.51 7.19
C GLU A 152 -6.22 18.42 7.39
N GLU A 153 -7.39 18.77 7.94
CA GLU A 153 -8.51 17.83 8.12
C GLU A 153 -9.00 17.28 6.78
N LYS A 154 -9.16 18.14 5.77
CA LYS A 154 -9.59 17.72 4.43
C LYS A 154 -8.49 16.91 3.73
N ALA A 155 -7.23 17.31 3.84
CA ALA A 155 -6.11 16.55 3.29
C ALA A 155 -6.04 15.11 3.87
N LEU A 156 -6.19 14.99 5.19
CA LEU A 156 -6.21 13.68 5.88
C LEU A 156 -7.41 12.83 5.44
N ARG A 157 -8.59 13.42 5.26
CA ARG A 157 -9.77 12.68 4.75
C ARG A 157 -9.56 12.14 3.34
N LEU A 158 -8.89 12.90 2.47
CA LEU A 158 -8.57 12.45 1.13
C LEU A 158 -7.60 11.28 1.14
N MET A 159 -6.56 11.34 1.97
CA MET A 159 -5.66 10.20 2.16
C MET A 159 -6.37 8.97 2.75
N MET A 160 -7.24 9.16 3.75
CA MET A 160 -8.03 8.06 4.33
C MET A 160 -8.93 7.37 3.30
N LYS A 161 -9.49 8.12 2.34
CA LYS A 161 -10.28 7.56 1.24
C LYS A 161 -9.46 6.56 0.42
N ASP A 162 -8.23 6.93 0.05
CA ASP A 162 -7.35 6.10 -0.76
C ASP A 162 -6.95 4.80 -0.04
N TYR A 163 -6.60 4.90 1.25
CA TYR A 163 -6.27 3.70 2.02
C TYR A 163 -7.50 2.83 2.30
N ALA A 164 -8.67 3.44 2.47
CA ALA A 164 -9.92 2.71 2.65
C ALA A 164 -10.29 1.89 1.40
N THR A 165 -10.05 2.44 0.20
CA THR A 165 -10.21 1.70 -1.07
C THR A 165 -9.37 0.44 -1.07
N LEU A 166 -8.06 0.55 -0.81
CA LEU A 166 -7.16 -0.60 -0.78
C LEU A 166 -7.57 -1.61 0.30
N ALA A 167 -7.77 -1.15 1.53
CA ALA A 167 -8.06 -2.02 2.66
C ALA A 167 -9.40 -2.77 2.50
N THR A 168 -10.40 -2.14 1.87
CA THR A 168 -11.68 -2.79 1.52
C THR A 168 -11.45 -3.96 0.58
N GLU A 169 -10.71 -3.77 -0.52
CA GLU A 169 -10.41 -4.85 -1.46
C GLU A 169 -9.61 -5.99 -0.81
N LEU A 170 -8.70 -5.67 0.11
CA LEU A 170 -7.92 -6.67 0.83
C LEU A 170 -8.78 -7.49 1.80
N LEU A 171 -9.69 -6.85 2.52
CA LEU A 171 -10.63 -7.52 3.43
C LEU A 171 -11.59 -8.43 2.66
N GLU A 172 -12.13 -7.97 1.54
CA GLU A 172 -12.99 -8.77 0.67
C GLU A 172 -12.22 -9.92 0.02
N GLY A 173 -11.02 -9.66 -0.51
CA GLY A 173 -10.26 -10.66 -1.25
C GLY A 173 -9.59 -11.72 -0.39
N VAL A 174 -9.03 -11.34 0.77
CA VAL A 174 -8.28 -12.25 1.65
C VAL A 174 -9.13 -12.82 2.78
N TRP A 175 -9.96 -12.00 3.42
CA TRP A 175 -10.78 -12.44 4.57
C TRP A 175 -12.26 -12.63 4.22
N GLN A 176 -12.67 -12.37 2.99
CA GLN A 176 -14.05 -12.54 2.52
C GLN A 176 -15.06 -11.77 3.39
N GLU A 177 -14.65 -10.61 3.89
CA GLU A 177 -15.50 -9.76 4.73
C GLU A 177 -16.49 -8.99 3.87
N ASN A 178 -17.73 -8.87 4.37
CA ASN A 178 -18.74 -8.03 3.74
C ASN A 178 -18.66 -6.61 4.33
N ILE A 179 -18.22 -5.65 3.53
CA ILE A 179 -18.03 -4.27 4.00
C ILE A 179 -19.37 -3.55 4.01
N SER A 180 -19.88 -3.30 5.21
CA SER A 180 -21.15 -2.60 5.36
C SER A 180 -21.04 -1.12 5.01
N GLN A 181 -22.12 -0.54 4.45
CA GLN A 181 -22.21 0.90 4.21
C GLN A 181 -21.95 1.71 5.48
N LYS A 182 -22.41 1.21 6.64
CA LYS A 182 -22.16 1.84 7.94
C LYS A 182 -20.66 1.99 8.23
N ALA A 183 -19.85 0.96 7.94
CA ALA A 183 -18.41 1.04 8.16
C ALA A 183 -17.75 2.10 7.26
N LEU A 184 -18.22 2.23 6.02
CA LEU A 184 -17.76 3.27 5.09
C LEU A 184 -18.17 4.67 5.56
N ASP A 185 -19.41 4.82 6.04
CA ASP A 185 -19.94 6.08 6.58
C ASP A 185 -19.17 6.50 7.85
N ASP A 186 -18.88 5.55 8.74
CA ASP A 186 -18.08 5.75 9.95
C ASP A 186 -16.67 6.29 9.61
N LEU A 187 -16.04 5.72 8.58
CA LEU A 187 -14.72 6.17 8.10
C LEU A 187 -14.75 7.55 7.44
N GLN A 188 -15.76 7.82 6.61
CA GLN A 188 -15.88 9.11 5.93
C GLN A 188 -16.09 10.26 6.92
N ASN A 189 -16.80 10.00 8.02
CA ASN A 189 -17.09 10.97 9.06
C ASN A 189 -16.03 11.04 10.17
N TYR A 190 -15.06 10.13 10.16
CA TYR A 190 -13.97 10.10 11.13
C TYR A 190 -13.15 11.40 11.05
N LYS A 191 -12.85 11.96 12.22
CA LYS A 191 -12.01 13.14 12.38
C LYS A 191 -10.68 12.76 13.01
N PRO A 192 -9.56 13.38 12.56
CA PRO A 192 -8.28 13.23 13.22
C PRO A 192 -8.40 13.50 14.74
N GLY A 193 -7.85 12.60 15.56
CA GLY A 193 -7.90 12.69 17.02
C GLY A 193 -9.14 12.09 17.68
N GLN A 194 -10.14 11.60 16.92
CA GLN A 194 -11.23 10.81 17.49
C GLN A 194 -10.76 9.42 17.91
N ASN A 195 -11.44 8.83 18.90
CA ASN A 195 -11.13 7.48 19.34
C ASN A 195 -11.68 6.46 18.33
N MET A 196 -10.80 5.77 17.59
CA MET A 196 -11.18 4.70 16.66
C MET A 196 -11.96 3.56 17.32
N GLY A 197 -11.80 3.35 18.65
CA GLY A 197 -12.50 2.28 19.36
C GLY A 197 -14.02 2.41 19.41
N ALA A 198 -14.57 3.57 19.03
CA ALA A 198 -16.02 3.81 18.95
C ALA A 198 -16.63 3.48 17.58
N LEU A 199 -15.81 3.21 16.56
CA LEU A 199 -16.26 2.88 15.20
C LEU A 199 -16.70 1.42 15.09
N ASP A 200 -17.46 1.09 14.04
CA ASP A 200 -17.67 -0.29 13.62
C ASP A 200 -16.35 -1.07 13.55
N LEU A 201 -16.36 -2.36 13.93
CA LEU A 201 -15.13 -3.17 13.93
C LEU A 201 -14.51 -3.25 12.52
N THR A 202 -15.34 -3.29 11.48
CA THR A 202 -14.91 -3.30 10.08
C THR A 202 -14.22 -1.99 9.72
N ALA A 203 -14.77 -0.85 10.17
CA ALA A 203 -14.14 0.46 10.00
C ALA A 203 -12.78 0.53 10.70
N GLN A 204 -12.67 -0.03 11.91
CA GLN A 204 -11.37 -0.11 12.61
C GLN A 204 -10.34 -0.94 11.84
N LYS A 205 -10.75 -2.07 11.23
CA LYS A 205 -9.86 -2.89 10.40
C LYS A 205 -9.39 -2.15 9.16
N ILE A 206 -10.30 -1.50 8.46
CA ILE A 206 -9.99 -0.72 7.25
C ILE A 206 -8.97 0.37 7.58
N ALA A 207 -9.21 1.13 8.65
CA ALA A 207 -8.31 2.17 9.11
C ALA A 207 -6.92 1.61 9.44
N LEU A 208 -6.86 0.52 10.22
CA LEU A 208 -5.61 -0.11 10.65
C LEU A 208 -4.80 -0.69 9.48
N LEU A 209 -5.46 -1.39 8.56
CA LEU A 209 -4.84 -1.94 7.36
C LEU A 209 -4.30 -0.85 6.46
N GLY A 210 -5.15 0.12 6.17
CA GLY A 210 -4.85 1.23 5.28
C GLY A 210 -3.69 2.08 5.79
N SER A 211 -3.76 2.51 7.06
CA SER A 211 -2.72 3.34 7.67
C SER A 211 -1.40 2.57 7.79
N GLY A 212 -1.44 1.29 8.16
CA GLY A 212 -0.23 0.47 8.30
C GLY A 212 0.52 0.31 6.98
N ILE A 213 -0.19 0.04 5.87
CA ILE A 213 0.42 -0.05 4.53
C ILE A 213 1.02 1.31 4.13
N TRP A 214 0.29 2.40 4.37
CA TRP A 214 0.76 3.74 4.05
C TRP A 214 1.97 4.18 4.88
N GLU A 215 1.99 3.95 6.18
CA GLU A 215 3.12 4.29 7.03
C GLU A 215 4.36 3.51 6.62
N THR A 216 4.21 2.21 6.33
CA THR A 216 5.31 1.36 5.83
C THR A 216 5.80 1.85 4.46
N HIS A 217 4.90 2.33 3.60
CA HIS A 217 5.26 2.98 2.34
C HIS A 217 6.13 4.21 2.55
N LEU A 218 5.70 5.14 3.42
CA LEU A 218 6.42 6.38 3.70
C LEU A 218 7.83 6.12 4.23
N GLU A 219 7.99 5.16 5.14
CA GLU A 219 9.31 4.78 5.68
C GLU A 219 10.28 4.32 4.58
N ILE A 220 9.76 3.68 3.53
CA ILE A 220 10.56 3.03 2.49
C ILE A 220 10.78 3.93 1.27
N VAL A 221 9.89 4.87 1.00
CA VAL A 221 10.05 5.89 -0.05
C VAL A 221 11.02 6.98 0.39
N LYS A 222 11.06 7.31 1.69
CA LYS A 222 11.90 8.37 2.26
C LYS A 222 13.40 8.31 1.91
N PRO A 223 14.07 7.14 1.82
CA PRO A 223 15.47 7.04 1.38
C PRO A 223 15.70 7.33 -0.12
N PHE A 224 14.66 7.17 -0.96
CA PHE A 224 14.76 7.44 -2.40
C PHE A 224 14.47 8.90 -2.75
N LEU A 225 13.80 9.65 -1.85
CA LEU A 225 13.53 11.07 -2.02
C LEU A 225 14.76 11.87 -2.44
N PRO A 226 15.88 11.86 -1.70
CA PRO A 226 17.00 12.75 -2.01
C PRO A 226 17.60 12.49 -3.39
N LYS A 227 17.71 11.21 -3.78
CA LYS A 227 18.30 10.82 -5.07
C LYS A 227 17.37 11.14 -6.23
N LEU A 228 16.07 10.85 -6.11
CA LEU A 228 15.09 11.16 -7.16
C LEU A 228 14.91 12.67 -7.34
N MET A 229 14.93 13.46 -6.26
CA MET A 229 14.89 14.94 -6.32
C MET A 229 16.15 15.55 -6.97
N THR A 230 17.28 14.83 -6.95
CA THR A 230 18.55 15.30 -7.53
C THR A 230 18.70 14.87 -8.99
N ASP A 231 18.35 13.62 -9.32
CA ASP A 231 18.45 13.06 -10.68
C ASP A 231 17.35 13.61 -11.62
N TYR A 232 16.17 13.90 -11.06
CA TYR A 232 15.11 14.66 -11.70
C TYR A 232 15.03 15.98 -10.95
N LYS A 233 15.70 17.04 -11.44
CA LYS A 233 15.74 18.34 -10.74
C LYS A 233 14.33 18.79 -10.30
N ILE A 234 14.03 18.59 -9.02
CA ILE A 234 12.91 19.13 -8.26
C ILE A 234 13.44 20.27 -7.41
#